data_AF-A0A2E3PCU2-F1
#
_entry.id   AF-A0A2E3PCU2-F1
#
_cell.length_a   1.000
_cell.length_b   1.000
_cell.length_c   1.000
_cell.angle_alpha   90.00
_cell.angle_beta   90.00
_cell.angle_gamma   90.00
#
_symmetry.space_group_name_H-M   'P 1'
#
loop_
_entity.id
_entity.type
_entity.pdbx_description
1 polymer ?
#
loop_
_entity_poly.entity_id
_entity_poly.type
_entity_poly.pdbx_seq_one_letter_code
_entity_poly.pdbx_strand_id
1 'polypeptide(L)'
;MTGDHAAPAVYAPSEDTVSHALIDAATYDEMYKASIEDPEGFWAEHGKRIDWIKPFTKVKNTSFAPGNVDIRWFEDGTLNVAANCIDRHLETRGNQTAIIFEPDDPNEPAKYITYSQLHVAVCKMANILEDMGVRKGDRVVI
;
A
#
# COMPACT_ATOMS: atom_id res chain seq x y z
N MET A 1 -15.60 -13.65 -44.98
CA MET A 1 -15.40 -14.64 -43.90
C MET A 1 -15.35 -13.87 -42.59
N THR A 2 -16.50 -13.71 -41.94
CA THR A 2 -16.60 -13.12 -40.61
C THR A 2 -16.30 -14.24 -39.62
N GLY A 3 -15.10 -14.23 -39.04
CA GLY A 3 -14.73 -15.15 -37.98
C GLY A 3 -15.61 -14.88 -36.77
N ASP A 4 -16.42 -15.88 -36.41
CA ASP A 4 -17.23 -15.91 -35.21
C ASP A 4 -16.27 -16.01 -34.01
N HIS A 5 -15.83 -14.88 -33.48
CA HIS A 5 -15.08 -14.84 -32.23
C HIS A 5 -16.07 -15.09 -31.10
N ALA A 6 -16.18 -16.36 -30.67
CA ALA A 6 -16.90 -16.70 -29.46
C ALA A 6 -16.42 -15.80 -28.31
N ALA A 7 -17.37 -15.18 -27.59
CA ALA A 7 -17.05 -14.36 -26.44
C ALA A 7 -16.17 -15.17 -25.45
N PRO A 8 -15.14 -14.56 -24.85
CA PRO A 8 -14.25 -15.27 -23.94
C PRO A 8 -15.04 -15.91 -22.79
N ALA A 9 -14.68 -17.14 -22.43
CA ALA A 9 -15.32 -17.84 -21.32
C ALA A 9 -15.11 -17.06 -20.01
N VAL A 10 -16.20 -16.87 -19.27
CA VAL A 10 -16.16 -16.25 -17.93
C VAL A 10 -15.97 -17.36 -16.90
N TYR A 11 -14.94 -17.23 -16.07
CA TYR A 11 -14.63 -18.18 -14.99
C TYR A 11 -14.96 -17.55 -13.64
N ALA A 12 -15.90 -18.14 -12.92
CA ALA A 12 -16.22 -17.72 -11.57
C ALA A 12 -15.07 -18.07 -10.59
N PRO A 13 -14.84 -17.26 -9.55
CA PRO A 13 -13.92 -17.64 -8.48
C PRO A 13 -14.38 -18.92 -7.78
N SER A 14 -13.43 -19.69 -7.24
CA SER A 14 -13.75 -20.88 -6.45
C SER A 14 -14.49 -20.52 -5.17
N GLU A 15 -15.27 -21.45 -4.62
CA GLU A 15 -15.94 -21.27 -3.32
C GLU A 15 -14.95 -20.91 -2.21
N ASP A 16 -13.77 -21.53 -2.23
CA ASP A 16 -12.68 -21.24 -1.30
C ASP A 16 -12.25 -19.77 -1.39
N THR A 17 -12.02 -19.25 -2.60
CA THR A 17 -11.68 -17.83 -2.83
C THR A 17 -12.80 -16.91 -2.36
N VAL A 18 -14.05 -17.25 -2.66
CA VAL A 18 -15.22 -16.45 -2.26
C VAL A 18 -15.34 -16.38 -0.74
N SER A 19 -15.09 -17.48 -0.02
CA SER A 19 -15.21 -17.52 1.44
C SER A 19 -14.16 -16.69 2.19
N HIS A 20 -13.01 -16.44 1.55
CA HIS A 20 -11.91 -15.65 2.10
C HIS A 20 -11.81 -14.22 1.54
N ALA A 21 -12.68 -13.86 0.59
CA ALA A 21 -12.68 -12.54 -0.02
C ALA A 21 -13.16 -11.45 0.96
N LEU A 22 -12.53 -10.28 0.90
CA LEU A 22 -12.90 -9.13 1.74
C LEU A 22 -14.14 -8.38 1.24
N ILE A 23 -14.47 -8.53 -0.04
CA ILE A 23 -15.63 -7.93 -0.71
C ILE A 23 -16.18 -8.92 -1.74
N ASP A 24 -17.48 -8.84 -1.99
CA ASP A 24 -18.15 -9.54 -3.09
C ASP A 24 -18.42 -8.59 -4.26
N ALA A 25 -19.05 -9.10 -5.33
CA ALA A 25 -19.35 -8.32 -6.53
C ALA A 25 -20.28 -7.13 -6.24
N ALA A 26 -21.29 -7.31 -5.38
CA ALA A 26 -22.23 -6.25 -5.03
C ALA A 26 -21.53 -5.13 -4.23
N THR A 27 -20.70 -5.51 -3.26
CA THR A 27 -19.89 -4.57 -2.46
C THR A 27 -18.87 -3.84 -3.34
N TYR A 28 -18.25 -4.54 -4.30
CA TYR A 28 -17.38 -3.90 -5.30
C TYR A 28 -18.14 -2.83 -6.09
N ASP A 29 -19.33 -3.14 -6.62
CA ASP A 29 -20.11 -2.20 -7.43
C ASP A 29 -20.51 -0.96 -6.61
N GLU A 30 -20.91 -1.16 -5.35
CA GLU A 30 -21.22 -0.07 -4.41
C GLU A 30 -20.00 0.80 -4.13
N MET A 31 -18.87 0.20 -3.73
CA MET A 31 -17.63 0.91 -3.42
C MET A 31 -17.09 1.66 -4.64
N TYR A 32 -17.12 1.03 -5.81
CA TYR A 32 -16.69 1.65 -7.05
C TYR A 32 -17.55 2.87 -7.38
N LYS A 33 -18.88 2.71 -7.32
CA LYS A 33 -19.81 3.82 -7.53
C LYS A 33 -19.54 4.98 -6.56
N ALA A 34 -19.39 4.69 -5.27
CA ALA A 34 -19.07 5.71 -4.26
C ALA A 34 -17.73 6.41 -4.55
N SER A 35 -16.71 5.68 -4.97
CA SER A 35 -15.39 6.24 -5.28
C SER A 35 -15.38 7.24 -6.45
N ILE A 36 -16.37 7.11 -7.35
CA ILE A 36 -16.53 7.97 -8.54
C ILE A 36 -17.49 9.13 -8.27
N GLU A 37 -18.64 8.85 -7.64
CA GLU A 37 -19.70 9.83 -7.40
C GLU A 37 -19.38 10.77 -6.22
N ASP A 38 -18.74 10.27 -5.17
CA ASP A 38 -18.27 11.05 -4.02
C ASP A 38 -16.83 10.68 -3.64
N PRO A 39 -15.84 11.07 -4.46
CA PRO A 39 -14.44 10.76 -4.19
C PRO A 39 -13.93 11.40 -2.90
N GLU A 40 -14.47 12.55 -2.48
CA GLU A 40 -14.05 13.18 -1.22
C GLU A 40 -14.51 12.37 -0.01
N GLY A 41 -15.79 12.00 0.07
CA GLY A 41 -16.30 11.17 1.16
C GLY A 41 -15.67 9.77 1.19
N PHE A 42 -15.59 9.11 0.03
CA PHE A 42 -15.02 7.76 -0.09
C PHE A 42 -13.55 7.71 0.34
N TRP A 43 -12.72 8.61 -0.20
CA TRP A 43 -11.29 8.61 0.12
C TRP A 43 -10.99 9.25 1.48
N ALA A 44 -11.85 10.12 2.03
CA ALA A 44 -11.76 10.55 3.42
C ALA A 44 -11.84 9.37 4.40
N GLU A 45 -12.75 8.43 4.13
CA GLU A 45 -12.90 7.24 4.96
C GLU A 45 -11.74 6.27 4.77
N HIS A 46 -11.41 5.92 3.52
CA HIS A 46 -10.36 4.95 3.25
C HIS A 46 -8.94 5.46 3.52
N GLY A 47 -8.72 6.78 3.50
CA GLY A 47 -7.47 7.39 3.92
C GLY A 47 -7.13 7.16 5.39
N LYS A 48 -8.12 6.80 6.24
CA LYS A 48 -7.92 6.49 7.67
C LYS A 48 -7.33 5.11 7.93
N ARG A 49 -7.15 4.27 6.91
CA ARG A 49 -6.55 2.92 7.02
C ARG A 49 -5.06 2.93 7.33
N ILE A 50 -4.42 4.08 7.22
CA ILE A 50 -3.02 4.32 7.55
C ILE A 50 -2.92 5.34 8.68
N ASP A 51 -1.84 5.26 9.44
CA ASP A 51 -1.58 6.11 10.58
C ASP A 51 -1.03 7.45 10.09
N TRP A 52 -1.70 8.53 10.48
CA TRP A 52 -1.30 9.90 10.20
C TRP A 52 -0.68 10.52 11.45
N ILE A 53 0.48 11.16 11.29
CA ILE A 53 1.07 11.98 12.35
C ILE A 53 0.23 13.26 12.51
N LYS A 54 -0.12 13.87 11.38
CA LYS A 54 -1.09 14.97 11.29
C LYS A 54 -2.19 14.51 10.35
N PRO A 55 -3.44 14.34 10.82
CA PRO A 55 -4.56 14.01 9.95
C PRO A 55 -4.74 15.06 8.84
N PHE A 56 -5.12 14.61 7.66
CA PHE A 56 -5.49 15.48 6.55
C PHE A 56 -6.89 16.08 6.77
N THR A 57 -7.15 17.23 6.16
CA THR A 57 -8.50 17.81 6.03
C THR A 57 -8.93 17.94 4.57
N LYS A 58 -7.97 17.93 3.63
CA LYS A 58 -8.24 17.99 2.19
C LYS A 58 -7.99 16.63 1.55
N VAL A 59 -9.00 16.04 0.93
CA VAL A 59 -8.88 14.70 0.35
C VAL A 59 -8.28 14.74 -1.05
N LYS A 60 -8.92 15.45 -1.98
CA LYS A 60 -8.60 15.43 -3.41
C LYS A 60 -8.52 16.85 -3.97
N ASN A 61 -7.38 17.19 -4.55
CA ASN A 61 -7.17 18.46 -5.24
C ASN A 61 -6.37 18.19 -6.53
N THR A 62 -7.08 17.88 -7.61
CA THR A 62 -6.47 17.34 -8.84
C THR A 62 -7.00 18.03 -10.09
N SER A 63 -6.10 18.37 -11.00
CA SER A 63 -6.39 18.86 -12.35
C SER A 63 -5.48 18.17 -13.36
N PHE A 64 -6.08 17.74 -14.47
CA PHE A 64 -5.37 17.24 -15.66
C PHE A 64 -5.51 18.19 -16.85
N ALA A 65 -6.02 19.40 -16.63
CA ALA A 65 -6.21 20.36 -17.70
C ALA A 65 -4.85 20.76 -18.33
N PRO A 66 -4.75 20.89 -19.66
CA PRO A 66 -3.52 21.36 -20.31
C PRO A 66 -3.08 22.71 -19.72
N GLY A 67 -1.80 22.81 -19.34
CA GLY A 67 -1.24 24.00 -18.69
C GLY A 67 -1.59 24.16 -17.20
N ASN A 68 -2.37 23.25 -16.62
CA ASN A 68 -2.69 23.22 -15.19
C ASN A 68 -2.77 21.76 -14.69
N VAL A 69 -1.74 20.97 -14.99
CA VAL A 69 -1.62 19.60 -14.45
C VAL A 69 -1.05 19.71 -13.04
N ASP A 70 -1.89 19.47 -12.03
CA ASP A 70 -1.53 19.53 -10.61
C ASP A 70 -2.34 18.47 -9.85
N ILE A 71 -1.66 17.58 -9.12
CA ILE A 71 -2.28 16.38 -8.56
C ILE A 71 -1.86 16.27 -7.10
N ARG A 72 -2.80 16.54 -6.21
CA ARG A 72 -2.56 16.51 -4.77
C ARG A 72 -3.65 15.73 -4.07
N TRP A 73 -3.22 14.85 -3.18
CA TRP A 73 -4.07 14.03 -2.34
C TRP A 73 -3.60 14.17 -0.91
N PHE A 74 -4.53 14.38 0.03
CA PHE A 74 -4.21 14.48 1.45
C PHE A 74 -3.14 15.53 1.75
N GLU A 75 -3.14 16.62 0.97
CA GLU A 75 -2.00 17.55 0.81
C GLU A 75 -1.57 18.27 2.10
N ASP A 76 -2.46 18.29 3.09
CA ASP A 76 -2.25 18.93 4.38
C ASP A 76 -2.02 17.94 5.54
N GLY A 77 -2.05 16.63 5.24
CA GLY A 77 -1.70 15.56 6.17
C GLY A 77 -0.21 15.21 6.13
N THR A 78 0.29 14.64 7.22
CA THR A 78 1.68 14.15 7.30
C THR A 78 1.73 12.75 7.88
N LEU A 79 2.54 11.89 7.28
CA LEU A 79 2.78 10.51 7.72
C LEU A 79 4.25 10.11 7.51
N ASN A 80 4.62 8.96 8.06
CA ASN A 80 5.88 8.29 7.73
C ASN A 80 5.57 6.88 7.20
N VAL A 81 6.15 6.53 6.04
CA VAL A 81 5.91 5.24 5.38
C VAL A 81 6.51 4.07 6.17
N ALA A 82 7.74 4.22 6.69
CA ALA A 82 8.38 3.19 7.49
C ALA A 82 7.56 2.93 8.76
N ALA A 83 7.05 3.98 9.41
CA ALA A 83 6.18 3.84 10.58
C ALA A 83 4.90 3.03 10.30
N ASN A 84 4.27 3.25 9.14
CA ASN A 84 3.09 2.50 8.71
C ASN A 84 3.40 1.08 8.25
N CYS A 85 4.58 0.84 7.67
CA CYS A 85 4.97 -0.48 7.19
C CYS A 85 5.61 -1.34 8.29
N ILE A 86 6.12 -0.75 9.38
CA ILE A 86 6.96 -1.43 10.36
C ILE A 86 6.51 -1.07 11.79
N ASP A 87 6.69 0.17 12.21
CA ASP A 87 6.63 0.57 13.62
C ASP A 87 5.26 0.30 14.27
N ARG A 88 4.16 0.62 13.57
CA ARG A 88 2.80 0.39 14.08
C ARG A 88 2.48 -1.09 14.36
N HIS A 89 3.26 -2.00 13.77
CA HIS A 89 3.08 -3.44 13.94
C HIS A 89 3.88 -4.00 15.12
N LEU A 90 4.80 -3.24 15.72
CA LEU A 90 5.70 -3.77 16.75
C LEU A 90 4.98 -4.21 18.02
N GLU A 91 4.01 -3.43 18.48
CA GLU A 91 3.30 -3.71 19.73
C GLU A 91 2.49 -5.01 19.67
N THR A 92 1.78 -5.24 18.57
CA THR A 92 0.83 -6.36 18.44
C THR A 92 1.38 -7.54 17.64
N ARG A 93 2.36 -7.30 16.76
CA ARG A 93 2.86 -8.26 15.77
C ARG A 93 4.39 -8.27 15.68
N GLY A 94 5.11 -7.73 16.66
CA GLY A 94 6.58 -7.64 16.61
C GLY A 94 7.29 -8.97 16.34
N ASN A 95 6.79 -10.08 16.90
CA ASN A 95 7.33 -11.43 16.69
C ASN A 95 6.80 -12.13 15.43
N GLN A 96 5.82 -11.54 14.72
CA GLN A 96 5.32 -12.09 13.47
C GLN A 96 6.35 -11.87 12.37
N THR A 97 6.55 -12.88 11.52
CA THR A 97 7.33 -12.77 10.29
C THR A 97 6.76 -11.67 9.39
N ALA A 98 7.57 -10.66 9.09
CA ALA A 98 7.28 -9.61 8.12
C ALA A 98 7.76 -10.00 6.72
N ILE A 99 8.95 -10.59 6.61
CA ILE A 99 9.54 -11.04 5.34
C ILE A 99 9.93 -12.51 5.46
N ILE A 100 9.49 -13.31 4.50
CA ILE A 100 10.05 -14.63 4.21
C ILE A 100 11.02 -14.41 3.04
N PHE A 101 12.32 -14.57 3.31
CA PHE A 101 13.34 -14.53 2.28
C PHE A 101 13.70 -15.96 1.90
N GLU A 102 13.35 -16.33 0.67
CA GLU A 102 13.72 -17.60 0.05
C GLU A 102 15.06 -17.42 -0.69
N PRO A 103 16.15 -18.07 -0.26
CA PRO A 103 17.42 -18.04 -0.98
C PRO A 103 17.31 -18.64 -2.38
N ASP A 104 18.29 -18.32 -3.24
CA ASP A 104 18.37 -18.91 -4.59
C ASP A 104 18.73 -20.40 -4.55
N ASP A 105 19.61 -20.81 -3.62
CA ASP A 105 19.92 -22.21 -3.40
C ASP A 105 18.74 -22.90 -2.69
N PRO A 106 18.06 -23.88 -3.33
CA PRO A 106 16.93 -24.57 -2.73
C PRO A 106 17.30 -25.45 -1.52
N ASN A 107 18.60 -25.65 -1.26
CA ASN A 107 19.09 -26.35 -0.08
C ASN A 107 19.35 -25.39 1.10
N GLU A 108 19.39 -24.08 0.86
CA GLU A 108 19.47 -23.10 1.94
C GLU A 108 18.07 -22.89 2.55
N PRO A 109 17.94 -22.94 3.88
CA PRO A 109 16.64 -22.73 4.51
C PRO A 109 16.16 -21.29 4.35
N ALA A 110 14.85 -21.14 4.15
CA ALA A 110 14.19 -19.84 4.17
C ALA A 110 14.52 -19.05 5.46
N LYS A 111 14.72 -17.74 5.30
CA LYS A 111 14.92 -16.82 6.43
C LYS A 111 13.61 -16.14 6.78
N TYR A 112 13.26 -16.18 8.05
CA TYR A 112 12.04 -15.54 8.58
C TYR A 112 12.45 -14.31 9.37
N ILE A 113 12.18 -13.14 8.81
CA ILE A 113 12.54 -11.85 9.41
C ILE A 113 11.29 -11.28 10.07
N THR A 114 11.28 -11.16 11.38
CA THR A 114 10.15 -10.60 12.14
C THR A 114 10.05 -9.08 12.00
N TYR A 115 8.89 -8.49 12.32
CA TYR A 115 8.73 -7.03 12.36
C TYR A 115 9.78 -6.36 13.28
N SER A 116 10.05 -6.95 14.45
CA SER A 116 11.08 -6.43 15.37
C SER A 116 12.48 -6.48 14.78
N GLN A 117 12.84 -7.56 14.07
CA GLN A 117 14.14 -7.67 13.40
C GLN A 117 14.26 -6.69 12.23
N LEU A 118 13.21 -6.57 11.43
CA LEU A 118 13.15 -5.64 10.30
C LEU A 118 13.28 -4.19 10.79
N HIS A 119 12.56 -3.80 11.84
CA HIS A 119 12.66 -2.47 12.45
C HIS A 119 14.10 -2.15 12.86
N VAL A 120 14.76 -3.05 13.58
CA VAL A 120 16.16 -2.86 13.99
C VAL A 120 17.08 -2.69 12.78
N ALA A 121 16.92 -3.50 11.73
CA ALA A 121 17.73 -3.39 10.52
C ALA A 121 17.50 -2.06 9.78
N VAL A 122 16.24 -1.64 9.63
CA VAL A 122 15.86 -0.39 8.97
C VAL A 122 16.36 0.82 9.74
N CYS A 123 16.21 0.86 11.07
CA CYS A 123 16.74 1.96 11.89
C CYS A 123 18.27 2.05 11.81
N LYS A 124 18.98 0.92 11.80
CA LYS A 124 20.44 0.91 11.60
C LYS A 124 20.83 1.51 10.26
N MET A 125 20.17 1.10 9.17
CA MET A 125 20.45 1.64 7.84
C MET A 125 20.09 3.13 7.74
N ALA A 126 18.96 3.56 8.33
CA ALA A 126 18.57 4.95 8.39
C ALA A 126 19.64 5.82 9.08
N ASN A 127 20.16 5.37 10.23
CA ASN A 127 21.23 6.08 10.94
C ASN A 127 22.54 6.13 10.13
N ILE A 128 22.88 5.07 9.41
CA ILE A 128 24.04 5.07 8.49
C ILE A 128 23.86 6.12 7.39
N LEU A 129 22.68 6.19 6.78
CA LEU A 129 22.40 7.20 5.75
C LEU A 129 22.48 8.62 6.32
N GLU A 130 21.95 8.84 7.53
CA GLU A 130 22.04 10.13 8.21
C GLU A 130 23.50 10.54 8.49
N ASP A 131 24.33 9.60 8.94
CA ASP A 131 25.77 9.79 9.20
C ASP A 131 26.56 10.10 7.92
N MET A 132 26.17 9.47 6.80
CA MET A 132 26.69 9.79 5.47
C MET A 132 26.21 11.15 4.92
N GLY A 133 25.37 11.86 5.66
CA GLY A 133 24.90 13.21 5.30
C GLY A 133 23.61 13.24 4.47
N VAL A 134 22.92 12.11 4.26
CA VAL A 134 21.65 12.08 3.51
C VAL A 134 20.57 12.84 4.28
N ARG A 135 19.81 13.69 3.58
CA ARG A 135 18.72 14.50 4.13
C ARG A 135 17.43 14.33 3.35
N LYS A 136 16.32 14.81 3.92
CA LYS A 136 15.00 14.78 3.28
C LYS A 136 15.07 15.49 1.93
N GLY A 137 14.71 14.77 0.87
CA GLY A 137 14.71 15.28 -0.51
C GLY A 137 15.90 14.79 -1.34
N ASP A 138 16.93 14.23 -0.72
CA ASP A 138 18.06 13.64 -1.43
C ASP A 138 17.68 12.32 -2.09
N ARG A 139 18.31 12.05 -3.25
CA ARG A 139 18.12 10.81 -3.99
C ARG A 139 19.21 9.80 -3.65
N VAL A 140 18.80 8.61 -3.22
CA VAL A 140 19.67 7.45 -2.97
C VAL A 140 19.42 6.41 -4.06
N VAL A 141 20.48 5.86 -4.66
CA VAL A 141 20.40 4.76 -5.63
C VAL A 141 20.62 3.45 -4.88
N ILE A 142 19.70 2.49 -5.05
CA ILE A 142 19.74 1.16 -4.44
C ILE A 142 20.21 0.15 -5.48
#